data_AF-A0A7X9KJN7-F1
#
_entry.id   AF-A0A7X9KJN7-F1
#
_cell.length_a   1.000
_cell.length_b   1.000
_cell.length_c   1.000
_cell.angle_alpha   90.00
_cell.angle_beta   90.00
_cell.angle_gamma   90.00
#
_symmetry.space_group_name_H-M   'P 1'
#
loop_
_entity.id
_entity.type
_entity.pdbx_description
1 polymer ?
#
loop_
_entity_poly.entity_id
_entity_poly.type
_entity_poly.pdbx_seq_one_letter_code
_entity_poly.pdbx_strand_id
1 'polypeptide(L)'
;MRRTLAGLLFGLAYACASLAIAGFLLQRTAFDPDNSADAADVVLGDSQVKAELVDFIADSVIEQLAGVVDPATVRSNVAAVAELPEGQALLAEIIHDAHAHMIGDQQGPVQITGEQMVAIVRDERVAALPPLTLPVPKVTALDIANHSLDWLLPIALIATIAFAFLGFTAHPERSALFRSLALGLLLLALLAAILGYLVPRFVVPALTDSVWARVPARLADDSLPMLIGLELLLIGGALALFAGTGMMQRRRRWSTPVSTYRNNKEPP
;
A
#
# COMPACT_ATOMS: atom_id res chain seq x y z
N MET A 1 4.84 36.44 15.16
CA MET A 1 3.75 36.12 14.22
C MET A 1 4.23 35.50 12.90
N ARG A 2 5.12 36.13 12.11
CA ARG A 2 5.62 35.54 10.84
C ARG A 2 6.33 34.18 11.02
N ARG A 3 7.20 34.05 12.03
CA ARG A 3 7.89 32.77 12.34
C ARG A 3 6.95 31.63 12.77
N THR A 4 5.89 31.94 13.52
CA THR A 4 4.93 30.93 14.00
C THR A 4 4.00 30.47 12.89
N LEU A 5 3.60 31.38 11.99
CA LEU A 5 2.78 31.07 10.82
C LEU A 5 3.56 30.20 9.80
N ALA A 6 4.82 30.54 9.52
CA ALA A 6 5.63 29.80 8.57
C ALA A 6 5.91 28.35 9.04
N GLY A 7 6.17 28.16 10.34
CA GLY A 7 6.32 26.82 10.92
C GLY A 7 5.04 25.99 10.87
N LEU A 8 3.87 26.61 11.06
CA LEU A 8 2.57 25.95 10.96
C LEU A 8 2.28 25.50 9.52
N LEU A 9 2.55 26.36 8.52
CA LEU A 9 2.40 26.01 7.11
C LEU A 9 3.28 24.83 6.71
N PHE A 10 4.53 24.80 7.16
CA PHE A 10 5.40 23.63 6.92
C PHE A 10 4.90 22.37 7.63
N GLY A 11 4.40 22.48 8.86
CA GLY A 11 3.79 21.36 9.58
C GLY A 11 2.61 20.76 8.80
N LEU A 12 1.73 21.61 8.29
CA LEU A 12 0.62 21.19 7.42
C LEU A 12 1.11 20.57 6.12
N ALA A 13 2.11 21.17 5.47
CA ALA A 13 2.71 20.60 4.26
C ALA A 13 3.25 19.19 4.50
N TYR A 14 3.96 18.95 5.62
CA TYR A 14 4.46 17.62 5.97
C TYR A 14 3.35 16.64 6.31
N ALA A 15 2.30 17.07 7.01
CA ALA A 15 1.16 16.21 7.30
C ALA A 15 0.46 15.76 6.00
N CYS A 16 0.21 16.71 5.09
CA CYS A 16 -0.36 16.41 3.78
C CYS A 16 0.57 15.52 2.94
N ALA A 17 1.88 15.78 2.94
CA ALA A 17 2.85 14.98 2.20
C ALA A 17 2.89 13.54 2.73
N SER A 18 2.89 13.40 4.06
CA SER A 18 2.93 12.10 4.73
C SER A 18 1.68 11.30 4.42
N LEU A 19 0.51 11.94 4.47
CA LEU A 19 -0.75 11.33 4.09
C LEU A 19 -0.79 10.93 2.61
N ALA A 20 -0.31 11.79 1.71
CA ALA A 20 -0.30 11.52 0.28
C ALA A 20 0.61 10.33 -0.06
N ILE A 21 1.84 10.30 0.47
CA ILE A 21 2.79 9.22 0.19
C ILE A 21 2.35 7.92 0.85
N ALA A 22 1.97 7.95 2.14
CA ALA A 22 1.57 6.74 2.85
C ALA A 22 0.22 6.19 2.36
N GLY A 23 -0.72 7.06 1.98
CA GLY A 23 -1.98 6.64 1.37
C GLY A 23 -1.78 6.11 -0.05
N PHE A 24 -0.82 6.63 -0.81
CA PHE A 24 -0.41 6.00 -2.09
C PHE A 24 0.16 4.60 -1.89
N LEU A 25 0.99 4.38 -0.85
CA LEU A 25 1.48 3.04 -0.51
C LEU A 25 0.33 2.09 -0.15
N LEU A 26 -0.66 2.56 0.61
CA LEU A 26 -1.87 1.78 0.90
C LEU A 26 -2.65 1.46 -0.37
N GLN A 27 -2.83 2.44 -1.27
CA GLN A 27 -3.53 2.22 -2.53
C GLN A 27 -2.84 1.12 -3.35
N ARG A 28 -1.53 1.22 -3.53
CA ARG A 28 -0.73 0.23 -4.26
C ARG A 28 -0.76 -1.18 -3.63
N THR A 29 -0.84 -1.29 -2.31
CA THR A 29 -0.74 -2.58 -1.60
C THR A 29 -2.09 -3.24 -1.34
N ALA A 30 -3.16 -2.47 -1.17
CA ALA A 30 -4.46 -2.98 -0.76
C ALA A 30 -5.62 -2.61 -1.69
N PHE A 31 -5.43 -1.71 -2.65
CA PHE A 31 -6.49 -1.21 -3.52
C PHE A 31 -6.06 -1.10 -4.99
N ASP A 32 -5.04 -1.86 -5.38
CA ASP A 32 -4.51 -1.89 -6.75
C ASP A 32 -4.67 -3.32 -7.31
N PRO A 33 -5.78 -3.58 -8.05
CA PRO A 33 -6.03 -4.88 -8.66
C PRO A 33 -4.96 -5.27 -9.68
N ASP A 34 -4.41 -4.31 -10.43
CA ASP A 34 -3.34 -4.55 -11.41
C ASP A 34 -2.10 -5.11 -10.72
N ASN A 35 -1.69 -4.49 -9.61
CA ASN A 35 -0.55 -4.99 -8.80
C ASN A 35 -0.80 -6.40 -8.24
N SER A 36 -2.07 -6.80 -8.08
CA SER A 36 -2.42 -8.16 -7.63
C SER A 36 -2.34 -9.19 -8.74
N ALA A 37 -2.66 -8.76 -9.97
CA ALA A 37 -2.50 -9.55 -11.19
C ALA A 37 -1.01 -9.76 -11.51
N ASP A 38 -0.22 -8.69 -11.43
CA ASP A 38 1.23 -8.71 -11.67
C ASP A 38 1.95 -9.62 -10.66
N ALA A 39 1.43 -9.71 -9.43
CA ALA A 39 1.94 -10.57 -8.36
C ALA A 39 1.10 -11.86 -8.17
N ALA A 40 0.51 -12.38 -9.25
CA ALA A 40 -0.32 -13.59 -9.19
C ALA A 40 0.42 -14.80 -8.60
N ASP A 41 1.73 -14.91 -8.81
CA ASP A 41 2.58 -15.95 -8.22
C ASP A 41 2.65 -15.85 -6.69
N VAL A 42 2.78 -14.63 -6.15
CA VAL A 42 2.75 -14.34 -4.71
C VAL A 42 1.39 -14.68 -4.12
N VAL A 43 0.30 -14.28 -4.80
CA VAL A 43 -1.08 -14.54 -4.36
C VAL A 43 -1.38 -16.03 -4.35
N LEU A 44 -1.03 -16.75 -5.42
CA LEU A 44 -1.21 -18.21 -5.53
C LEU A 44 -0.19 -19.00 -4.68
N GLY A 45 0.85 -18.33 -4.17
CA GLY A 45 1.70 -18.83 -3.10
C GLY A 45 0.96 -19.01 -1.77
N ASP A 46 -0.17 -18.34 -1.55
CA ASP A 46 -1.04 -18.59 -0.41
C ASP A 46 -1.86 -19.87 -0.64
N SER A 47 -1.60 -20.89 0.18
CA SER A 47 -2.25 -22.20 0.03
C SER A 47 -3.77 -22.15 0.17
N GLN A 48 -4.32 -21.22 0.95
CA GLN A 48 -5.77 -21.12 1.14
C GLN A 48 -6.43 -20.41 -0.05
N VAL A 49 -5.83 -19.33 -0.56
CA VAL A 49 -6.33 -18.66 -1.78
C VAL A 49 -6.24 -19.58 -2.98
N LYS A 50 -5.10 -20.27 -3.14
CA LYS A 50 -4.91 -21.25 -4.21
C LYS A 50 -5.91 -22.41 -4.11
N ALA A 51 -6.09 -22.99 -2.91
CA ALA A 51 -7.04 -24.08 -2.73
C ALA A 51 -8.48 -23.65 -3.04
N GLU A 52 -8.93 -22.51 -2.52
CA GLU A 52 -10.27 -21.96 -2.80
C GLU A 52 -10.52 -21.83 -4.30
N LEU A 53 -9.57 -21.25 -5.05
CA LEU A 53 -9.72 -21.06 -6.48
C LEU A 53 -9.69 -22.38 -7.26
N VAL A 54 -8.73 -23.26 -6.95
CA VAL A 54 -8.58 -24.56 -7.63
C VAL A 54 -9.77 -25.46 -7.37
N ASP A 55 -10.21 -25.58 -6.11
CA ASP A 55 -11.35 -26.41 -5.72
C ASP A 55 -12.64 -25.86 -6.32
N PHE A 56 -12.87 -24.54 -6.28
CA PHE A 56 -14.04 -23.93 -6.89
C PHE A 56 -14.16 -24.22 -8.39
N ILE A 57 -13.07 -24.02 -9.15
CA ILE A 57 -13.06 -24.26 -10.59
C ILE A 57 -13.28 -25.75 -10.86
N ALA A 58 -12.53 -26.63 -10.18
CA ALA A 58 -12.62 -28.06 -10.40
C ALA A 58 -14.02 -28.60 -10.07
N ASP A 59 -14.59 -28.23 -8.92
CA ASP A 59 -15.89 -28.71 -8.49
C ASP A 59 -17.02 -28.20 -9.39
N SER A 60 -16.95 -26.94 -9.81
CA SER A 60 -17.92 -26.38 -10.74
C SER A 60 -17.91 -27.11 -12.10
N VAL A 61 -16.72 -27.44 -12.61
CA VAL A 61 -16.57 -28.15 -13.88
C VAL A 61 -17.01 -29.61 -13.75
N ILE A 62 -16.66 -30.28 -12.66
CA ILE A 62 -17.05 -31.66 -12.37
C ILE A 62 -18.58 -31.78 -12.25
N GLU A 63 -19.23 -30.83 -11.58
CA GLU A 63 -20.68 -30.80 -11.45
C GLU A 63 -21.36 -30.60 -12.82
N GLN A 64 -20.88 -29.67 -13.63
CA GLN A 64 -21.47 -29.37 -14.93
C GLN A 64 -21.24 -30.45 -15.99
N LEU A 65 -20.13 -31.19 -15.89
CA LEU A 65 -19.78 -32.30 -16.79
C LEU A 65 -19.86 -33.67 -16.10
N ALA A 66 -20.77 -33.81 -15.13
CA ALA A 66 -20.93 -35.02 -14.35
C ALA A 66 -21.11 -36.26 -15.24
N GLY A 67 -20.26 -37.28 -15.02
CA GLY A 67 -20.27 -38.53 -15.80
C GLY A 67 -19.60 -38.45 -17.19
N VAL A 68 -19.10 -37.28 -17.58
CA VAL A 68 -18.39 -37.07 -18.87
C VAL A 68 -16.88 -36.94 -18.66
N VAL A 69 -16.46 -36.35 -17.55
CA VAL A 69 -15.04 -36.14 -17.18
C VAL A 69 -14.67 -36.97 -15.95
N ASP A 70 -13.39 -37.32 -15.84
CA ASP A 70 -12.84 -37.93 -14.63
C ASP A 70 -12.49 -36.84 -13.58
N PRO A 71 -13.11 -36.86 -12.38
CA PRO A 71 -12.88 -35.85 -11.35
C PRO A 71 -11.41 -35.72 -10.91
N ALA A 72 -10.68 -36.83 -10.86
CA ALA A 72 -9.28 -36.83 -10.45
C ALA A 72 -8.40 -36.11 -11.48
N THR A 73 -8.64 -36.36 -12.77
CA THR A 73 -7.96 -35.69 -13.88
C THR A 73 -8.22 -34.17 -13.87
N VAL A 74 -9.47 -33.73 -13.70
CA VAL A 74 -9.81 -32.29 -13.66
C VAL A 74 -9.07 -31.61 -12.51
N ARG A 75 -9.14 -32.15 -11.29
CA ARG A 75 -8.45 -31.58 -10.12
C ARG A 75 -6.95 -31.51 -10.32
N SER A 76 -6.34 -32.57 -10.88
CA SER A 76 -4.90 -32.59 -11.18
C SER A 76 -4.50 -31.53 -12.19
N ASN A 77 -5.30 -31.32 -13.25
CA ASN A 77 -4.99 -30.34 -14.28
C ASN A 77 -5.08 -28.91 -13.74
N VAL A 78 -6.17 -28.58 -13.04
CA VAL A 78 -6.36 -27.24 -12.46
C VAL A 78 -5.28 -26.93 -11.43
N ALA A 79 -4.94 -27.91 -10.56
CA ALA A 79 -3.85 -27.75 -9.60
C ALA A 79 -2.49 -27.54 -10.29
N ALA A 80 -2.18 -28.31 -11.34
CA ALA A 80 -0.93 -28.15 -12.09
C ALA A 80 -0.84 -26.77 -12.78
N VAL A 81 -1.95 -26.24 -13.30
CA VAL A 81 -1.98 -24.89 -13.88
C VAL A 81 -1.67 -23.83 -12.82
N ALA A 82 -2.24 -23.94 -11.61
CA ALA A 82 -1.97 -22.98 -10.54
C ALA A 82 -0.51 -23.00 -10.00
N GLU A 83 0.24 -24.07 -10.27
CA GLU A 83 1.65 -24.21 -9.87
C GLU A 83 2.65 -23.72 -10.92
N LEU A 84 2.27 -23.72 -12.20
CA LEU A 84 3.15 -23.33 -13.30
C LEU A 84 3.09 -21.83 -13.55
N PRO A 85 4.22 -21.14 -13.81
CA PRO A 85 4.23 -19.69 -14.08
C PRO A 85 3.30 -19.27 -15.22
N GLU A 86 3.25 -20.05 -16.30
CA GLU A 86 2.33 -19.79 -17.42
C GLU A 86 0.86 -19.91 -17.02
N GLY A 87 0.54 -20.83 -16.10
CA GLY A 87 -0.81 -20.99 -15.59
C GLY A 87 -1.19 -19.94 -14.56
N GLN A 88 -0.24 -19.46 -13.75
CA GLN A 88 -0.45 -18.31 -12.86
C GLN A 88 -0.76 -17.04 -13.65
N ALA A 89 -0.10 -16.83 -14.80
CA ALA A 89 -0.43 -15.73 -15.71
C ALA A 89 -1.85 -15.83 -16.28
N LEU A 90 -2.38 -17.04 -16.53
CA LEU A 90 -3.78 -17.23 -16.93
C LEU A 90 -4.76 -16.92 -15.80
N LEU A 91 -4.37 -17.18 -14.55
CA LEU A 91 -5.20 -16.92 -13.37
C LEU A 91 -5.09 -15.46 -12.89
N ALA A 92 -4.12 -14.69 -13.39
CA ALA A 92 -3.87 -13.31 -12.99
C ALA A 92 -5.09 -12.40 -13.22
N GLU A 93 -5.79 -12.58 -14.35
CA GLU A 93 -7.02 -11.83 -14.66
C GLU A 93 -8.15 -12.17 -13.67
N ILE A 94 -8.26 -13.43 -13.24
CA ILE A 94 -9.26 -13.84 -12.25
C ILE A 94 -8.94 -13.23 -10.87
N ILE A 95 -7.65 -13.16 -10.51
CA ILE A 95 -7.18 -12.53 -9.27
C ILE A 95 -7.42 -11.02 -9.31
N HIS A 96 -7.14 -10.37 -10.43
CA HIS A 96 -7.45 -8.97 -10.68
C HIS A 96 -8.94 -8.71 -10.42
N ASP A 97 -9.83 -9.42 -11.11
CA ASP A 97 -11.27 -9.21 -11.02
C ASP A 97 -11.80 -9.50 -9.61
N ALA A 98 -11.28 -10.55 -8.96
CA ALA A 98 -11.61 -10.86 -7.58
C ALA A 98 -11.22 -9.72 -6.64
N HIS A 99 -10.03 -9.15 -6.79
CA HIS A 99 -9.61 -8.02 -5.98
C HIS A 99 -10.44 -6.77 -6.28
N ALA A 100 -10.63 -6.42 -7.55
CA ALA A 100 -11.42 -5.28 -8.00
C ALA A 100 -12.86 -5.34 -7.48
N HIS A 101 -13.48 -6.53 -7.50
CA HIS A 101 -14.82 -6.71 -6.96
C HIS A 101 -14.87 -6.55 -5.44
N MET A 102 -13.90 -7.12 -4.72
CA MET A 102 -13.83 -7.03 -3.26
C MET A 102 -13.74 -5.58 -2.76
N ILE A 103 -12.97 -4.74 -3.46
CA ILE A 103 -12.78 -3.32 -3.13
C ILE A 103 -13.81 -2.40 -3.80
N GLY A 104 -14.81 -2.94 -4.49
CA GLY A 104 -15.90 -2.17 -5.09
C GLY A 104 -15.56 -1.41 -6.37
N ASP A 105 -14.38 -1.62 -6.94
CA ASP A 105 -13.96 -1.05 -8.23
C ASP A 105 -14.74 -1.71 -9.40
N GLN A 106 -14.96 -3.02 -9.30
CA GLN A 106 -15.82 -3.79 -10.21
C GLN A 106 -17.19 -4.08 -9.59
N GLN A 107 -18.27 -3.60 -10.22
CA GLN A 107 -19.65 -3.81 -9.71
C GLN A 107 -20.27 -5.15 -10.10
N GLY A 108 -19.78 -5.78 -11.18
CA GLY A 108 -20.30 -7.07 -11.67
C GLY A 108 -19.68 -8.27 -10.94
N PRO A 109 -20.30 -9.46 -11.01
CA PRO A 109 -19.69 -10.67 -10.47
C PRO A 109 -18.42 -11.02 -11.24
N VAL A 110 -17.49 -11.65 -10.55
CA VAL A 110 -16.25 -12.18 -11.12
C VAL A 110 -16.60 -13.42 -11.95
N GLN A 111 -16.27 -13.41 -13.23
CA GLN A 111 -16.66 -14.46 -14.17
C GLN A 111 -15.43 -15.14 -14.77
N ILE A 112 -15.45 -16.47 -14.77
CA ILE A 112 -14.48 -17.29 -15.47
C ILE A 112 -15.15 -17.79 -16.75
N THR A 113 -14.68 -17.29 -17.89
CA THR A 113 -15.26 -17.58 -19.21
C THR A 113 -14.94 -19.00 -19.68
N GLY A 114 -15.70 -19.50 -20.66
CA GLY A 114 -15.45 -20.79 -21.30
C GLY A 114 -14.02 -20.92 -21.86
N GLU A 115 -13.52 -19.87 -22.51
CA GLU A 115 -12.16 -19.84 -23.07
C GLU A 115 -11.08 -19.92 -21.97
N GLN A 116 -11.23 -19.17 -20.88
CA GLN A 116 -10.35 -19.28 -19.71
C GLN A 116 -10.42 -20.68 -19.10
N MET A 117 -11.62 -21.28 -18.98
CA MET A 117 -11.79 -22.64 -18.47
C MET A 117 -11.08 -23.68 -19.34
N VAL A 118 -11.10 -23.55 -20.67
CA VAL A 118 -10.37 -24.48 -21.57
C VAL A 118 -8.88 -24.44 -21.25
N ALA A 119 -8.32 -23.25 -21.08
CA ALA A 119 -6.91 -23.08 -20.77
C ALA A 119 -6.53 -23.63 -19.39
N ILE A 120 -7.44 -23.54 -18.40
CA ILE A 120 -7.21 -23.99 -17.01
C ILE A 120 -7.42 -25.49 -16.85
N VAL A 121 -8.53 -26.05 -17.36
CA VAL A 121 -8.89 -27.46 -17.22
C VAL A 121 -8.18 -28.34 -18.25
N ARG A 122 -7.73 -27.74 -19.36
CA ARG A 122 -7.12 -28.42 -20.52
C ARG A 122 -8.10 -29.38 -21.22
N ASP A 123 -9.39 -29.03 -21.28
CA ASP A 123 -10.43 -29.78 -22.00
C ASP A 123 -11.32 -28.82 -22.80
N GLU A 124 -11.41 -28.99 -24.12
CA GLU A 124 -12.22 -28.14 -25.02
C GLU A 124 -13.73 -28.22 -24.74
N ARG A 125 -14.20 -29.28 -24.07
CA ARG A 125 -15.63 -29.45 -23.75
C ARG A 125 -16.18 -28.35 -22.84
N VAL A 126 -15.31 -27.72 -22.03
CA VAL A 126 -15.72 -26.64 -21.12
C VAL A 126 -15.98 -25.32 -21.85
N ALA A 127 -15.56 -25.17 -23.12
CA ALA A 127 -15.80 -23.96 -23.91
C ALA A 127 -17.29 -23.64 -24.09
N ALA A 128 -18.13 -24.68 -24.11
CA ALA A 128 -19.58 -24.56 -24.30
C ALA A 128 -20.35 -24.38 -22.98
N LEU A 129 -19.67 -24.40 -21.84
CA LEU A 129 -20.29 -24.22 -20.53
C LEU A 129 -20.58 -22.74 -20.27
N PRO A 130 -21.64 -22.41 -19.49
CA PRO A 130 -21.86 -21.05 -19.03
C PRO A 130 -20.66 -20.57 -18.17
N PRO A 131 -20.36 -19.26 -18.16
CA PRO A 131 -19.31 -18.70 -17.31
C PRO A 131 -19.53 -19.03 -15.83
N LEU A 132 -18.45 -19.34 -15.11
CA LEU A 132 -18.50 -19.58 -13.67
C LEU A 132 -18.47 -18.26 -12.91
N THR A 133 -19.36 -18.08 -11.94
CA THR A 133 -19.36 -16.91 -11.07
C THR A 133 -18.64 -17.21 -9.77
N LEU A 134 -17.44 -16.65 -9.61
CA LEU A 134 -16.62 -16.84 -8.41
C LEU A 134 -17.25 -16.08 -7.22
N PRO A 135 -17.51 -16.74 -6.08
CA PRO A 135 -18.21 -16.13 -4.94
C PRO A 135 -17.27 -15.23 -4.12
N VAL A 136 -16.91 -14.08 -4.68
CA VAL A 136 -16.12 -13.06 -3.99
C VAL A 136 -17.07 -12.04 -3.35
N PRO A 137 -17.02 -11.80 -2.03
CA PRO A 137 -17.85 -10.79 -1.41
C PRO A 137 -17.27 -9.38 -1.63
N LYS A 138 -18.11 -8.43 -2.05
CA LYS A 138 -17.81 -7.00 -1.95
C LYS A 138 -17.78 -6.56 -0.49
N VAL A 139 -16.67 -5.95 -0.05
CA VAL A 139 -16.52 -5.47 1.32
C VAL A 139 -16.79 -3.97 1.34
N THR A 140 -17.95 -3.56 1.88
CA THR A 140 -18.38 -2.15 1.88
C THR A 140 -17.36 -1.20 2.53
N ALA A 141 -16.66 -1.64 3.57
CA ALA A 141 -15.62 -0.83 4.22
C ALA A 141 -14.43 -0.56 3.28
N LEU A 142 -14.05 -1.54 2.45
CA LEU A 142 -12.98 -1.40 1.46
C LEU A 142 -13.42 -0.51 0.29
N ASP A 143 -14.65 -0.65 -0.18
CA ASP A 143 -15.25 0.22 -1.20
C ASP A 143 -15.21 1.69 -0.80
N ILE A 144 -15.70 2.00 0.41
CA ILE A 144 -15.68 3.37 0.94
C ILE A 144 -14.24 3.88 1.09
N ALA A 145 -13.33 3.04 1.59
CA ALA A 145 -11.94 3.42 1.77
C ALA A 145 -11.23 3.70 0.44
N ASN A 146 -11.41 2.83 -0.55
CA ASN A 146 -10.85 2.97 -1.90
C ASN A 146 -11.34 4.28 -2.54
N HIS A 147 -12.66 4.47 -2.59
CA HIS A 147 -13.26 5.67 -3.15
C HIS A 147 -12.82 6.96 -2.42
N SER A 148 -12.63 6.87 -1.10
CA SER A 148 -12.13 8.00 -0.31
C SER A 148 -10.64 8.27 -0.55
N LEU A 149 -9.82 7.27 -0.85
CA LEU A 149 -8.41 7.48 -1.15
C LEU A 149 -8.23 8.15 -2.52
N ASP A 150 -9.02 7.73 -3.51
CA ASP A 150 -8.94 8.22 -4.90
C ASP A 150 -9.01 9.74 -5.02
N TRP A 151 -9.90 10.38 -4.25
CA TRP A 151 -10.00 11.85 -4.27
C TRP A 151 -9.08 12.55 -3.24
N LEU A 152 -8.71 11.88 -2.14
CA LEU A 152 -8.00 12.52 -1.03
C LEU A 152 -6.53 12.66 -1.37
N LEU A 153 -5.96 11.66 -2.05
CA LEU A 153 -4.56 11.66 -2.45
C LEU A 153 -4.20 12.85 -3.37
N PRO A 154 -4.93 13.13 -4.47
CA PRO A 154 -4.62 14.29 -5.30
C PRO A 154 -4.81 15.61 -4.55
N ILE A 155 -5.83 15.72 -3.68
CA ILE A 155 -6.06 16.91 -2.86
C ILE A 155 -4.91 17.11 -1.86
N ALA A 156 -4.48 16.05 -1.18
CA ALA A 156 -3.38 16.10 -0.22
C ALA A 156 -2.05 16.46 -0.92
N LEU A 157 -1.82 15.95 -2.13
CA LEU A 157 -0.66 16.31 -2.94
C LEU A 157 -0.67 17.80 -3.31
N ILE A 158 -1.79 18.33 -3.81
CA ILE A 158 -1.95 19.74 -4.15
C ILE A 158 -1.75 20.62 -2.89
N ALA A 159 -2.37 20.24 -1.78
CA ALA A 159 -2.25 20.95 -0.50
C ALA A 159 -0.79 20.96 -0.01
N THR A 160 -0.07 19.85 -0.15
CA THR A 160 1.36 19.75 0.16
C THR A 160 2.16 20.80 -0.60
N ILE A 161 1.98 20.87 -1.92
CA ILE A 161 2.70 21.81 -2.79
C ILE A 161 2.36 23.26 -2.40
N ALA A 162 1.08 23.56 -2.20
CA ALA A 162 0.62 24.89 -1.83
C ALA A 162 1.20 25.34 -0.47
N PHE A 163 1.10 24.50 0.56
CA PHE A 163 1.61 24.83 1.89
C PHE A 163 3.13 24.89 1.94
N ALA A 164 3.84 24.02 1.20
CA ALA A 164 5.29 24.09 1.10
C ALA A 164 5.74 25.40 0.44
N PHE A 165 5.08 25.82 -0.64
CA PHE A 165 5.37 27.08 -1.33
C PHE A 165 5.12 28.30 -0.45
N LEU A 166 3.94 28.37 0.21
CA LEU A 166 3.61 29.46 1.13
C LEU A 166 4.53 29.47 2.35
N GLY A 167 4.87 28.30 2.89
CA GLY A 167 5.82 28.15 3.98
C GLY A 167 7.22 28.67 3.61
N PHE A 168 7.70 28.33 2.41
CA PHE A 168 9.01 28.74 1.92
C PHE A 168 9.11 30.26 1.76
N THR A 169 8.11 30.90 1.15
CA THR A 169 8.08 32.37 0.98
C THR A 169 7.99 33.12 2.32
N ALA A 170 7.47 32.48 3.37
CA ALA A 170 7.32 33.06 4.70
C ALA A 170 8.54 32.87 5.63
N HIS A 171 9.58 32.12 5.23
CA HIS A 171 10.64 31.67 6.16
C HIS A 171 11.99 32.42 6.03
N PRO A 172 12.51 33.03 7.13
CA PRO A 172 13.84 33.64 7.17
C PRO A 172 14.98 32.78 7.78
N GLU A 173 14.74 31.56 8.31
CA GLU A 173 15.77 30.79 9.05
C GLU A 173 15.88 29.30 8.69
N ARG A 174 17.09 28.89 8.30
CA ARG A 174 17.44 27.53 7.81
C ARG A 174 17.43 26.45 8.90
N SER A 175 17.80 26.78 10.15
CA SER A 175 17.92 25.78 11.22
C SER A 175 16.58 25.26 11.74
N ALA A 176 15.52 26.08 11.68
CA ALA A 176 14.17 25.65 12.05
C ALA A 176 13.59 24.69 11.00
N LEU A 177 13.86 24.94 9.72
CA LEU A 177 13.43 24.11 8.60
C LEU A 177 13.97 22.68 8.68
N PHE A 178 15.24 22.50 9.04
CA PHE A 178 15.82 21.16 9.15
C PHE A 178 15.19 20.33 10.29
N ARG A 179 14.79 20.97 11.39
CA ARG A 179 14.09 20.28 12.49
C ARG A 179 12.66 19.90 12.12
N SER A 180 11.92 20.78 11.47
CA SER A 180 10.58 20.46 10.98
C SER A 180 10.62 19.36 9.92
N LEU A 181 11.61 19.40 9.03
CA LEU A 181 11.83 18.34 8.04
C LEU A 181 12.10 16.99 8.69
N ALA A 182 12.96 16.95 9.72
CA ALA A 182 13.24 15.71 10.45
C ALA A 182 11.98 15.12 11.10
N LEU A 183 11.13 15.95 11.71
CA LEU A 183 9.83 15.51 12.25
C LEU A 183 8.88 15.05 11.14
N GLY A 184 8.86 15.73 9.99
CA GLY A 184 8.07 15.31 8.83
C GLY A 184 8.48 13.94 8.30
N LEU A 185 9.78 13.65 8.23
CA LEU A 185 10.29 12.34 7.84
C LEU A 185 9.89 11.24 8.83
N LEU A 186 9.91 11.52 10.14
CA LEU A 186 9.44 10.56 11.16
C LEU A 186 7.94 10.32 11.09
N LEU A 187 7.14 11.36 10.83
CA LEU A 187 5.70 11.22 10.63
C LEU A 187 5.41 10.38 9.37
N LEU A 188 6.12 10.63 8.28
CA LEU A 188 6.00 9.86 7.05
C LEU A 188 6.40 8.40 7.27
N ALA A 189 7.52 8.14 7.96
CA ALA A 189 7.93 6.79 8.35
C ALA A 189 6.83 6.06 9.14
N LEU A 190 6.31 6.70 10.19
CA LEU A 190 5.23 6.12 10.99
C LEU A 190 3.98 5.80 10.13
N LEU A 191 3.54 6.73 9.28
CA LEU A 191 2.37 6.51 8.44
C LEU A 191 2.63 5.48 7.33
N ALA A 192 3.83 5.44 6.75
CA ALA A 192 4.21 4.46 5.74
C ALA A 192 4.21 3.04 6.33
N ALA A 193 4.75 2.83 7.52
CA ALA A 193 4.66 1.54 8.20
C ALA A 193 3.20 1.13 8.52
N ILE A 194 2.37 2.07 8.98
CA ILE A 194 0.97 1.77 9.29
C ILE A 194 0.16 1.47 8.03
N LEU A 195 0.19 2.38 7.06
CA LEU A 195 -0.68 2.31 5.87
C LEU A 195 -0.12 1.38 4.79
N GLY A 196 1.20 1.27 4.66
CA GLY A 196 1.85 0.38 3.68
C GLY A 196 2.02 -1.06 4.14
N TYR A 197 1.91 -1.35 5.45
CA TYR A 197 2.03 -2.73 5.96
C TYR A 197 0.94 -3.13 6.95
N LEU A 198 0.77 -2.41 8.06
CA LEU A 198 -0.15 -2.86 9.12
C LEU A 198 -1.61 -2.92 8.68
N VAL A 199 -2.07 -1.92 7.92
CA VAL A 199 -3.45 -1.86 7.43
C VAL A 199 -3.74 -3.00 6.43
N PRO A 200 -2.98 -3.16 5.33
CA PRO A 200 -3.20 -4.29 4.42
C PRO A 200 -3.05 -5.66 5.10
N ARG A 201 -2.08 -5.81 6.03
CA ARG A 201 -1.75 -7.10 6.62
C ARG A 201 -2.73 -7.57 7.69
N PHE A 202 -3.26 -6.65 8.49
CA PHE A 202 -4.05 -6.97 9.68
C PHE A 202 -5.44 -6.38 9.66
N VAL A 203 -5.62 -5.15 9.15
CA VAL A 203 -6.93 -4.49 9.16
C VAL A 203 -7.81 -5.09 8.07
N VAL A 204 -7.31 -5.23 6.84
CA VAL A 204 -8.12 -5.76 5.72
C VAL A 204 -8.64 -7.18 6.01
N PRO A 205 -7.82 -8.16 6.45
CA PRO A 205 -8.32 -9.49 6.80
C PRO A 205 -9.25 -9.51 8.02
N ALA A 206 -9.26 -8.48 8.87
CA ALA A 206 -10.16 -8.40 10.02
C ALA A 206 -11.56 -7.89 9.65
N LEU A 207 -11.75 -7.36 8.43
CA LEU A 207 -13.04 -6.82 7.96
C LEU A 207 -13.97 -7.90 7.40
N THR A 208 -13.45 -9.07 7.02
CA THR A 208 -14.23 -10.16 6.42
C THR A 208 -13.53 -11.51 6.63
N ASP A 209 -14.33 -12.58 6.76
CA ASP A 209 -13.84 -13.96 6.84
C ASP A 209 -13.47 -14.55 5.46
N SER A 210 -13.65 -13.76 4.39
CA SER A 210 -13.34 -14.18 3.02
C SER A 210 -11.86 -14.50 2.83
N VAL A 211 -11.60 -15.60 2.13
CA VAL A 211 -10.24 -16.00 1.73
C VAL A 211 -9.53 -14.91 0.93
N TRP A 212 -10.29 -14.18 0.11
CA TRP A 212 -9.79 -13.12 -0.78
C TRP A 212 -9.23 -11.91 -0.03
N ALA A 213 -9.63 -11.68 1.22
CA ALA A 213 -9.06 -10.59 2.04
C ALA A 213 -7.60 -10.85 2.44
N ARG A 214 -7.08 -12.06 2.21
CA ARG A 214 -5.65 -12.37 2.35
C ARG A 214 -4.79 -11.83 1.21
N VAL A 215 -5.38 -11.45 0.07
CA VAL A 215 -4.63 -10.94 -1.10
C VAL A 215 -3.81 -9.68 -0.72
N PRO A 216 -4.41 -8.60 -0.17
CA PRO A 216 -3.66 -7.44 0.31
C PRO A 216 -2.59 -7.76 1.35
N ALA A 217 -2.86 -8.73 2.23
CA ALA A 217 -1.90 -9.16 3.24
C ALA A 217 -0.64 -9.80 2.62
N ARG A 218 -0.80 -10.59 1.55
CA ARG A 218 0.32 -11.20 0.83
C ARG A 218 1.13 -10.17 0.03
N LEU A 219 0.46 -9.22 -0.60
CA LEU A 219 1.13 -8.11 -1.31
C LEU A 219 1.93 -7.22 -0.35
N ALA A 220 1.43 -7.03 0.88
CA ALA A 220 2.17 -6.32 1.92
C ALA A 220 3.39 -7.10 2.41
N ASP A 221 3.30 -8.42 2.55
CA ASP A 221 4.45 -9.27 2.90
C ASP A 221 5.51 -9.28 1.77
N ASP A 222 5.10 -9.26 0.50
CA ASP A 222 6.00 -9.18 -0.65
C ASP A 222 6.71 -7.81 -0.76
N SER A 223 5.98 -6.72 -0.55
CA SER A 223 6.54 -5.36 -0.56
C SER A 223 7.33 -4.99 0.69
N LEU A 224 7.36 -5.86 1.71
CA LEU A 224 8.02 -5.61 3.00
C LEU A 224 9.51 -5.23 2.89
N PRO A 225 10.36 -5.88 2.06
CA PRO A 225 11.77 -5.49 1.94
C PRO A 225 11.94 -4.06 1.41
N MET A 226 11.10 -3.66 0.45
CA MET A 226 11.09 -2.29 -0.08
C MET A 226 10.66 -1.30 1.01
N LEU A 227 9.62 -1.63 1.78
CA LEU A 227 9.13 -0.80 2.88
C LEU A 227 10.19 -0.65 3.98
N ILE A 228 10.88 -1.73 4.37
CA ILE A 228 12.00 -1.68 5.33
C ILE A 228 13.10 -0.75 4.80
N GLY A 229 13.46 -0.85 3.52
CA GLY A 229 14.44 0.04 2.90
C GLY A 229 14.02 1.50 2.96
N LEU A 230 12.74 1.80 2.67
CA LEU A 230 12.16 3.12 2.78
C LEU A 230 12.20 3.64 4.23
N GLU A 231 11.79 2.84 5.21
CA GLU A 231 11.82 3.18 6.64
C GLU A 231 13.23 3.52 7.12
N LEU A 232 14.22 2.69 6.77
CA LEU A 232 15.62 2.95 7.12
C LEU A 232 16.11 4.27 6.53
N LEU A 233 15.72 4.60 5.30
CA LEU A 233 16.06 5.85 4.65
C LEU A 233 15.40 7.05 5.34
N LEU A 234 14.11 6.94 5.66
CA LEU A 234 13.34 8.02 6.30
C LEU A 234 13.84 8.30 7.72
N ILE A 235 13.97 7.25 8.54
CA ILE A 235 14.45 7.36 9.92
C ILE A 235 15.92 7.79 9.94
N GLY A 236 16.78 7.19 9.09
CA GLY A 236 18.18 7.58 8.96
C GLY A 236 18.34 9.04 8.54
N GLY A 237 17.54 9.49 7.57
CA GLY A 237 17.48 10.89 7.14
C GLY A 237 17.05 11.83 8.27
N ALA A 238 16.02 11.47 9.03
CA ALA A 238 15.57 12.25 10.17
C ALA A 238 16.66 12.39 11.25
N LEU A 239 17.33 11.29 11.60
CA LEU A 239 18.43 11.28 12.58
C LEU A 239 19.61 12.14 12.12
N ALA A 240 19.99 12.04 10.84
CA ALA A 240 21.05 12.85 10.26
C ALA A 240 20.72 14.35 10.32
N LEU A 241 19.48 14.73 10.01
CA LEU A 241 18.99 16.11 10.10
C LEU A 241 19.02 16.62 11.55
N PHE A 242 18.58 15.82 12.52
CA PHE A 242 18.66 16.19 13.93
C PHE A 242 20.10 16.40 14.39
N ALA A 243 21.00 15.46 14.07
CA ALA A 243 22.42 15.57 14.40
C ALA A 243 23.06 16.84 13.77
N GLY A 244 22.78 17.10 12.50
CA GLY A 244 23.25 18.29 11.78
C GLY A 244 22.79 19.60 12.43
N THR A 245 21.52 19.68 12.85
CA THR A 245 21.01 20.87 13.57
C THR A 245 21.71 21.09 14.90
N GLY A 246 22.03 20.01 15.64
CA GLY A 246 22.76 20.07 16.91
C GLY A 246 24.19 20.59 16.73
N MET A 247 24.90 20.13 15.70
CA MET A 247 26.26 20.58 15.38
C MET A 247 26.28 22.07 14.98
N MET A 248 25.31 22.54 14.18
CA MET A 248 25.21 23.95 13.80
C MET A 248 25.00 24.88 15.00
N GLN A 249 24.18 24.47 15.98
CA GLN A 249 23.95 25.25 17.19
C GLN A 249 25.18 25.30 18.10
N ARG A 250 25.93 24.19 18.22
CA ARG A 250 27.19 24.16 18.97
C ARG A 250 28.24 25.09 18.35
N ARG A 251 28.41 25.06 17.02
CA ARG A 251 29.34 25.97 16.32
C ARG A 251 28.99 27.45 16.54
N ARG A 252 27.71 27.83 16.46
CA ARG A 252 27.27 29.22 16.71
C ARG A 252 27.58 29.70 18.13
N ARG A 253 27.42 28.84 19.14
CA ARG A 253 27.72 29.17 20.55
C ARG A 253 29.21 29.38 20.80
N TRP A 254 30.09 28.69 20.07
CA TRP A 254 31.54 28.86 20.18
C TRP A 254 32.06 30.11 19.48
N SER A 255 31.38 30.57 18.43
CA SER A 255 31.78 31.77 17.67
C SER A 255 31.25 33.09 18.23
N THR A 256 30.32 33.07 19.20
CA THR A 256 29.85 34.29 19.87
C THR A 256 30.88 34.74 20.92
N PRO A 257 31.56 35.89 20.76
CA PRO A 257 32.47 36.38 21.78
C PRO A 257 31.70 36.64 23.07
N VAL A 258 32.15 36.06 24.18
CA VAL A 258 31.62 36.33 25.50
C VAL A 258 32.01 37.76 25.85
N SER A 259 31.07 38.69 25.70
CA SER A 259 31.16 40.05 26.21
C SER A 259 31.20 40.00 27.74
N THR A 260 32.37 39.82 28.32
CA THR A 260 32.63 40.03 29.74
C THR A 260 32.71 41.54 29.99
N TYR A 261 31.56 42.22 30.07
CA TYR A 261 31.53 43.53 30.75
C TYR A 261 31.70 43.28 32.25
N ARG A 262 32.96 43.37 32.67
CA ARG A 262 33.39 43.41 34.07
C ARG A 262 32.81 44.69 34.68
N ASN A 263 31.76 44.55 35.50
CA ASN A 263 31.29 45.60 36.40
C ASN A 263 32.38 45.87 37.44
N ASN A 264 33.27 46.83 37.16
CA ASN A 264 34.09 47.44 38.19
C ASN A 264 33.16 48.28 39.08
N LYS A 265 32.83 47.74 40.26
CA LYS A 265 32.36 48.56 41.38
C LYS A 265 33.57 49.35 41.88
N GLU A 266 33.55 50.67 41.74
CA GLU A 266 34.44 51.55 42.50
C GLU A 266 33.81 51.80 43.88
N PRO A 267 34.53 51.54 45.00
CA PRO A 267 34.15 51.99 46.34
C PRO A 267 34.53 53.48 46.54
N PRO A 268 33.93 54.17 47.53
CA PRO A 268 33.73 55.64 47.57
C PRO A 268 35.00 56.48 47.74
#